data_AF-A0A1I6NXH2-F1
#
_entry.id   AF-A0A1I6NXH2-F1
#
_cell.length_a   1.000
_cell.length_b   1.000
_cell.length_c   1.000
_cell.angle_alpha   90.00
_cell.angle_beta   90.00
_cell.angle_gamma   90.00
#
_symmetry.space_group_name_H-M   'P 1'
#
loop_
_entity.id
_entity.type
_entity.pdbx_description
1 polymer ?
#
loop_
_entity_poly.entity_id
_entity_poly.type
_entity_poly.pdbx_seq_one_letter_code
_entity_poly.pdbx_strand_id
1 'polypeptide(L)'
;MGNFRAELLHRRVPIILTLGALCFVGCVLSGWFFGLELLVRGSADRAAMVPSTAISVALLFSGAAFYLRPDRMRGAVITCAGLAAAVALTNSIVIPLHGTGLDVFVETRAPTDRMSPGTITGLLIAAFGLASLCSARLRGFEAPMLTAVTGLTGILSVIVVHDFHLGAPLALPFVEAMSIYTALSLLTFYVVLLLIALAPSHAPRASMLSLGD
;
A
#
# COMPACT_ATOMS: atom_id res chain seq x y z
N MET A 1 23.06 23.31 13.95
CA MET A 1 22.40 23.38 12.62
C MET A 1 22.19 22.01 11.94
N GLY A 2 22.85 20.91 12.35
CA GLY A 2 22.66 19.59 11.71
C GLY A 2 21.29 18.94 11.91
N ASN A 3 20.72 18.99 13.12
CA ASN A 3 19.48 18.27 13.45
C ASN A 3 18.25 18.77 12.67
N PHE A 4 18.18 20.07 12.38
CA PHE A 4 17.04 20.67 11.65
C PHE A 4 16.93 20.15 10.20
N ARG A 5 18.06 19.94 9.52
CA ARG A 5 18.06 19.42 8.14
C ARG A 5 17.62 17.96 8.07
N ALA A 6 18.06 17.14 9.02
CA ALA A 6 17.70 15.73 9.10
C ALA A 6 16.19 15.55 9.36
N GLU A 7 15.61 16.37 10.25
CA GLU A 7 14.19 16.36 10.57
C GLU A 7 13.32 16.80 9.38
N LEU A 8 13.78 17.82 8.64
CA LEU A 8 13.09 18.30 7.44
C LEU A 8 13.05 17.23 6.34
N LEU A 9 14.17 16.51 6.14
CA LEU A 9 14.27 15.43 5.15
C LEU A 9 13.36 14.26 5.51
N HIS A 10 13.35 13.84 6.79
CA HIS A 10 12.49 12.75 7.27
C HIS A 10 11.01 12.99 7.02
N ARG A 11 10.56 14.25 7.05
CA ARG A 11 9.15 14.58 6.79
C ARG A 11 8.84 14.77 5.31
N ARG A 12 9.76 15.35 4.53
CA ARG A 12 9.53 15.66 3.11
C ARG A 12 9.55 14.43 2.22
N VAL A 13 10.47 13.49 2.47
CA VAL A 13 10.59 12.27 1.66
C VAL A 13 9.29 11.45 1.62
N PRO A 14 8.66 11.06 2.75
CA PRO A 14 7.43 10.29 2.70
C PRO A 14 6.27 11.06 2.05
N ILE A 15 6.22 12.39 2.16
CA ILE A 15 5.23 13.22 1.46
C ILE A 15 5.43 13.13 -0.05
N ILE A 16 6.67 13.32 -0.54
CA ILE A 16 6.98 13.28 -1.98
C ILE A 16 6.67 11.90 -2.55
N LEU A 17 7.10 10.83 -1.86
CA LEU A 17 6.81 9.45 -2.27
C LEU A 17 5.30 9.19 -2.32
N THR A 18 4.55 9.69 -1.33
CA THR A 18 3.09 9.54 -1.29
C THR A 18 2.42 10.25 -2.46
N LEU A 19 2.80 11.50 -2.75
CA LEU A 19 2.23 12.25 -3.87
C LEU A 19 2.60 11.64 -5.22
N GLY A 20 3.85 11.20 -5.39
CA GLY A 20 4.32 10.50 -6.58
C GLY A 20 3.55 9.20 -6.81
N ALA A 21 3.33 8.41 -5.76
CA ALA A 21 2.56 7.17 -5.85
C ALA A 21 1.08 7.43 -6.16
N LEU A 22 0.45 8.46 -5.58
CA LEU A 22 -0.92 8.84 -5.94
C LEU A 22 -1.04 9.26 -7.40
N CYS A 23 -0.06 10.02 -7.92
CA CYS A 23 0.00 10.38 -9.33
C CYS A 23 0.14 9.14 -10.22
N PHE A 24 1.05 8.23 -9.87
CA PHE A 24 1.23 6.95 -10.56
C PHE A 24 -0.05 6.12 -10.61
N VAL A 25 -0.74 5.97 -9.48
CA VAL A 25 -2.03 5.27 -9.42
C VAL A 25 -3.09 5.96 -10.27
N GLY A 26 -3.11 7.30 -10.29
CA GLY A 26 -3.96 8.08 -11.19
C GLY A 26 -3.69 7.76 -12.68
N CYS A 27 -2.42 7.58 -13.07
CA CYS A 27 -2.06 7.14 -14.41
C CYS A 27 -2.56 5.72 -14.71
N VAL A 28 -2.43 4.78 -13.77
CA VAL A 28 -2.93 3.40 -13.93
C VAL A 28 -4.46 3.39 -14.11
N LEU A 29 -5.20 4.11 -13.27
CA LEU A 29 -6.65 4.21 -13.38
C LEU A 29 -7.09 4.87 -14.70
N SER A 30 -6.36 5.90 -15.14
CA SER A 30 -6.57 6.52 -16.45
C SER A 30 -6.28 5.53 -17.58
N GLY A 31 -5.27 4.67 -17.42
CA GLY A 31 -4.96 3.58 -18.33
C GLY A 31 -6.12 2.62 -18.54
N TRP A 32 -6.80 2.23 -17.47
CA TRP A 32 -8.03 1.42 -17.57
C TRP A 32 -9.15 2.18 -18.26
N PHE A 33 -9.36 3.45 -17.91
CA PHE A 33 -10.46 4.26 -18.46
C PHE A 33 -10.32 4.50 -19.97
N PHE A 34 -9.11 4.81 -20.44
CA PHE A 34 -8.83 5.07 -21.87
C PHE A 34 -8.38 3.83 -22.63
N GLY A 35 -8.18 2.71 -21.94
CA GLY A 35 -7.74 1.47 -22.54
C GLY A 35 -6.29 1.46 -23.04
N LEU A 36 -5.39 2.10 -22.30
CA LEU A 36 -3.97 2.18 -22.60
C LEU A 36 -3.22 1.07 -21.84
N GLU A 37 -2.97 -0.06 -22.52
CA GLU A 37 -2.30 -1.23 -21.92
C GLU A 37 -0.92 -0.89 -21.32
N LEU A 38 -0.20 0.04 -21.94
CA LEU A 38 1.10 0.51 -21.45
C LEU A 38 1.01 1.06 -20.02
N LEU A 39 -0.08 1.75 -19.66
CA LEU A 39 -0.23 2.36 -18.34
C LEU A 39 -0.66 1.37 -17.25
N VAL A 40 -1.17 0.20 -17.62
CA VAL A 40 -1.70 -0.80 -16.65
C VAL A 40 -0.79 -2.01 -16.47
N ARG A 41 0.00 -2.39 -17.49
CA ARG A 41 0.89 -3.57 -17.45
C ARG A 41 2.28 -3.37 -18.06
N GLY A 42 2.51 -2.29 -18.81
CA GLY A 42 3.77 -2.01 -19.50
C GLY A 42 4.00 -2.80 -20.79
N SER A 43 3.63 -4.09 -20.84
CA SER A 43 3.66 -4.92 -22.04
C SER A 43 2.53 -5.95 -22.05
N ALA A 44 2.12 -6.44 -23.23
CA ALA A 44 1.00 -7.38 -23.38
C ALA A 44 1.19 -8.69 -22.60
N ASP A 45 2.42 -9.17 -22.49
CA ASP A 45 2.74 -10.47 -21.86
C ASP A 45 2.84 -10.41 -20.32
N ARG A 46 2.28 -9.38 -19.68
CA ARG A 46 2.36 -9.15 -18.23
C ARG A 46 0.98 -8.97 -17.60
N ALA A 47 0.87 -9.31 -16.33
CA ALA A 47 -0.34 -9.04 -15.55
C ALA A 47 -0.56 -7.52 -15.37
N ALA A 48 -1.81 -7.08 -15.51
CA ALA A 48 -2.17 -5.69 -15.26
C ALA A 48 -2.43 -5.40 -13.78
N MET A 49 -2.14 -4.18 -13.34
CA MET A 49 -2.61 -3.69 -12.05
C MET A 49 -4.10 -3.40 -12.15
N VAL A 50 -4.94 -4.31 -11.65
CA VAL A 50 -6.40 -4.17 -11.71
C VAL A 50 -6.90 -2.94 -10.93
N PRO A 51 -8.05 -2.33 -11.32
CA PRO A 51 -8.59 -1.13 -10.70
C PRO A 51 -8.80 -1.24 -9.19
N SER A 52 -9.29 -2.38 -8.70
CA SER A 52 -9.44 -2.60 -7.26
C SER A 52 -8.11 -2.49 -6.49
N THR A 53 -7.02 -2.99 -7.07
CA THR A 53 -5.67 -2.86 -6.50
C THR A 53 -5.21 -1.41 -6.52
N ALA A 54 -5.42 -0.71 -7.64
CA ALA A 54 -5.10 0.72 -7.76
C ALA A 54 -5.86 1.55 -6.71
N ILE A 55 -7.16 1.30 -6.53
CA ILE A 55 -7.98 1.98 -5.51
C ILE A 55 -7.47 1.68 -4.09
N SER A 56 -7.19 0.42 -3.74
CA SER A 56 -6.62 0.08 -2.42
C SER A 56 -5.29 0.79 -2.17
N VAL A 57 -4.40 0.83 -3.17
CA VAL A 57 -3.12 1.54 -3.06
C VAL A 57 -3.33 3.05 -2.91
N ALA A 58 -4.25 3.66 -3.68
CA ALA A 58 -4.60 5.08 -3.51
C ALA A 58 -5.12 5.39 -2.11
N LEU A 59 -5.96 4.53 -1.55
CA LEU A 59 -6.48 4.67 -0.19
C LEU A 59 -5.35 4.61 0.84
N LEU A 60 -4.43 3.64 0.71
CA LEU A 60 -3.27 3.51 1.60
C LEU A 60 -2.40 4.78 1.58
N PHE A 61 -2.02 5.26 0.40
CA PHE A 61 -1.24 6.50 0.27
C PHE A 61 -2.01 7.74 0.73
N SER A 62 -3.32 7.82 0.49
CA SER A 62 -4.16 8.91 1.02
C SER A 62 -4.16 8.91 2.56
N GLY A 63 -4.25 7.73 3.18
CA GLY A 63 -4.14 7.60 4.62
C GLY A 63 -2.76 8.01 5.15
N ALA A 64 -1.68 7.66 4.45
CA ALA A 64 -0.34 8.14 4.78
C ALA A 64 -0.23 9.68 4.66
N ALA A 65 -0.82 10.28 3.62
CA ALA A 65 -0.88 11.73 3.45
C ALA A 65 -1.63 12.40 4.61
N PHE A 66 -2.79 11.87 5.01
CA PHE A 66 -3.56 12.37 6.16
C PHE A 66 -2.78 12.26 7.47
N TYR A 67 -2.00 11.20 7.65
CA TYR A 67 -1.15 11.03 8.83
C TYR A 67 -0.03 12.07 8.91
N LEU A 68 0.57 12.42 7.76
CA LEU A 68 1.69 13.36 7.66
C LEU A 68 1.29 14.84 7.88
N ARG A 69 -0.01 15.15 7.84
CA ARG A 69 -0.54 16.50 8.12
C ARG A 69 -0.31 16.91 9.59
N PRO A 70 -0.14 18.21 9.89
CA PRO A 70 0.00 18.71 11.25
C PRO A 70 -1.16 18.28 12.17
N ASP A 71 -2.39 18.39 11.69
CA ASP A 71 -3.62 18.15 12.48
C ASP A 71 -4.04 16.67 12.56
N ARG A 72 -3.17 15.74 12.14
CA ARG A 72 -3.31 14.28 12.17
C ARG A 72 -4.76 13.79 12.24
N MET A 73 -5.39 13.63 11.08
CA MET A 73 -6.79 13.21 10.96
C MET A 73 -6.95 11.70 11.19
N ARG A 74 -6.85 11.24 12.45
CA ARG A 74 -6.87 9.80 12.81
C ARG A 74 -8.04 9.04 12.19
N GLY A 75 -9.24 9.62 12.21
CA GLY A 75 -10.43 9.02 11.61
C GLY A 75 -10.22 8.74 10.12
N ALA A 76 -9.73 9.71 9.35
CA ALA A 76 -9.46 9.56 7.92
C ALA A 76 -8.40 8.48 7.64
N VAL A 77 -7.33 8.41 8.45
CA VAL A 77 -6.30 7.37 8.32
C VAL A 77 -6.88 5.97 8.51
N ILE A 78 -7.67 5.78 9.58
CA ILE A 78 -8.31 4.49 9.89
C ILE A 78 -9.34 4.14 8.82
N THR A 79 -10.14 5.10 8.35
CA THR A 79 -11.10 4.89 7.26
C THR A 79 -10.40 4.46 5.98
N CYS A 80 -9.32 5.14 5.57
CA CYS A 80 -8.52 4.75 4.40
C CYS A 80 -7.96 3.33 4.52
N ALA A 81 -7.35 3.00 5.66
CA ALA A 81 -6.82 1.66 5.92
C ALA A 81 -7.92 0.59 5.89
N GLY A 82 -9.05 0.86 6.56
CA GLY A 82 -10.20 -0.05 6.61
C GLY A 82 -10.83 -0.29 5.24
N LEU A 83 -11.01 0.76 4.44
CA LEU A 83 -11.52 0.63 3.07
C LEU A 83 -10.56 -0.13 2.16
N ALA A 84 -9.23 0.13 2.25
CA ALA A 84 -8.24 -0.61 1.47
C ALA A 84 -8.27 -2.11 1.80
N ALA A 85 -8.37 -2.46 3.09
CA ALA A 85 -8.52 -3.83 3.56
C ALA A 85 -9.84 -4.45 3.12
N ALA A 86 -10.95 -3.71 3.21
CA ALA A 86 -12.26 -4.19 2.76
C ALA A 86 -12.26 -4.51 1.26
N VAL A 87 -11.72 -3.62 0.41
CA VAL A 87 -11.59 -3.87 -1.05
C VAL A 87 -10.75 -5.12 -1.32
N ALA A 88 -9.64 -5.31 -0.61
CA ALA A 88 -8.79 -6.50 -0.78
C ALA A 88 -9.53 -7.79 -0.36
N LEU A 89 -10.25 -7.77 0.77
CA LEU A 89 -11.03 -8.91 1.27
C LEU A 89 -12.22 -9.23 0.36
N THR A 90 -12.95 -8.22 -0.14
CA THR A 90 -14.05 -8.43 -1.07
C THR A 90 -13.56 -9.15 -2.33
N ASN A 91 -12.39 -8.77 -2.86
CA ASN A 91 -11.79 -9.50 -3.98
C ASN A 91 -11.42 -10.95 -3.63
N SER A 92 -10.98 -11.23 -2.39
CA SER A 92 -10.70 -12.61 -1.96
C SER A 92 -11.94 -13.51 -1.90
N ILE A 93 -13.11 -12.94 -1.57
CA ILE A 93 -14.37 -13.68 -1.35
C ILE A 93 -15.16 -13.83 -2.65
N VAL A 94 -15.09 -12.85 -3.55
CA VAL A 94 -15.91 -12.85 -4.77
C VAL A 94 -15.34 -13.78 -5.86
N ILE A 95 -14.01 -13.90 -5.95
CA ILE A 95 -13.35 -14.78 -6.94
C ILE A 95 -13.82 -16.25 -6.85
N PRO A 96 -13.92 -16.89 -5.66
CA PRO A 96 -14.44 -18.25 -5.53
C PRO A 96 -15.91 -18.44 -5.94
N LEU A 97 -16.71 -17.37 -5.94
CA LEU A 97 -18.16 -17.45 -6.14
C LEU A 97 -18.58 -17.27 -7.61
N HIS A 98 -17.62 -17.28 -8.56
CA HIS A 98 -17.85 -16.92 -9.97
C HIS A 98 -18.48 -15.52 -10.13
N GLY A 99 -18.33 -14.66 -9.12
CA GLY A 99 -18.80 -13.29 -9.18
C GLY A 99 -17.75 -12.42 -9.87
N THR A 100 -18.23 -11.52 -10.71
CA THR A 100 -17.44 -10.40 -11.20
C THR A 100 -17.31 -9.44 -10.00
N GLY A 101 -16.12 -9.29 -9.43
CA GLY A 101 -15.87 -8.45 -8.22
C GLY A 101 -16.07 -6.95 -8.47
N LEU A 102 -15.38 -6.08 -7.72
CA LEU A 102 -15.32 -4.65 -8.11
C LEU A 102 -14.69 -4.43 -9.50
N ASP A 103 -14.02 -5.46 -10.02
CA ASP A 103 -13.36 -5.48 -11.31
C ASP A 103 -14.29 -6.01 -12.43
N VAL A 104 -15.63 -5.92 -12.32
CA VAL A 104 -16.56 -6.36 -13.41
C VAL A 104 -16.20 -5.78 -14.78
N PHE A 105 -15.79 -4.51 -14.80
CA PHE A 105 -15.41 -3.82 -16.03
C PHE A 105 -14.07 -4.32 -16.61
N VAL A 106 -13.26 -5.04 -15.82
CA VAL A 106 -12.01 -5.67 -16.26
C VAL A 106 -12.27 -7.00 -16.95
N GLU A 107 -13.21 -7.79 -16.44
CA GLU A 107 -13.43 -9.17 -16.88
C GLU A 107 -13.82 -9.26 -18.36
N THR A 108 -14.50 -8.25 -18.89
CA THR A 108 -14.85 -8.17 -20.32
C THR A 108 -13.65 -7.88 -21.22
N ARG A 109 -12.57 -7.31 -20.68
CA ARG A 109 -11.39 -6.88 -21.43
C ARG A 109 -10.19 -7.81 -21.27
N ALA A 110 -9.99 -8.33 -20.05
CA ALA A 110 -8.87 -9.18 -19.70
C ALA A 110 -9.28 -10.19 -18.61
N PRO A 111 -9.91 -11.32 -18.98
CA PRO A 111 -10.52 -12.25 -18.03
C PRO A 111 -9.52 -12.98 -17.12
N THR A 112 -8.23 -12.90 -17.44
CA THR A 112 -7.15 -13.48 -16.62
C THR A 112 -6.58 -12.51 -15.59
N ASP A 113 -6.84 -11.20 -15.72
CA ASP A 113 -6.32 -10.19 -14.80
C ASP A 113 -7.16 -10.17 -13.52
N ARG A 114 -6.52 -10.39 -12.38
CA ARG A 114 -7.16 -10.44 -11.06
C ARG A 114 -6.19 -10.01 -9.96
N MET A 115 -6.73 -9.64 -8.80
CA MET A 115 -5.89 -9.41 -7.63
C MET A 115 -5.31 -10.75 -7.13
N SER A 116 -3.98 -10.91 -7.17
CA SER A 116 -3.32 -12.12 -6.68
C SER A 116 -3.49 -12.29 -5.16
N PRO A 117 -3.49 -13.52 -4.62
CA PRO A 117 -3.50 -13.76 -3.17
C PRO A 117 -2.38 -13.03 -2.43
N GLY A 118 -1.17 -12.97 -3.00
CA GLY A 118 -0.06 -12.23 -2.42
C GLY A 118 -0.27 -10.72 -2.40
N THR A 119 -0.91 -10.16 -3.43
CA THR A 119 -1.35 -8.75 -3.42
C THR A 119 -2.32 -8.48 -2.27
N ILE A 120 -3.31 -9.37 -2.08
CA ILE A 120 -4.29 -9.25 -0.99
C ILE A 120 -3.58 -9.26 0.37
N THR A 121 -2.72 -10.24 0.62
CA THR A 121 -1.94 -10.33 1.87
C THR A 121 -1.08 -9.09 2.08
N GLY A 122 -0.39 -8.60 1.04
CA GLY A 122 0.40 -7.37 1.09
C GLY A 122 -0.45 -6.16 1.48
N LEU A 123 -1.59 -5.97 0.82
CA LEU A 123 -2.54 -4.87 1.12
C LEU A 123 -3.07 -4.95 2.56
N LEU A 124 -3.35 -6.14 3.09
CA LEU A 124 -3.79 -6.32 4.47
C LEU A 124 -2.71 -5.97 5.48
N ILE A 125 -1.47 -6.40 5.25
CA ILE A 125 -0.32 -6.04 6.09
C ILE A 125 -0.09 -4.52 6.05
N ALA A 126 -0.18 -3.92 4.87
CA ALA A 126 -0.04 -2.48 4.66
C ALA A 126 -1.13 -1.68 5.39
N ALA A 127 -2.38 -2.10 5.27
CA ALA A 127 -3.53 -1.49 5.96
C ALA A 127 -3.38 -1.61 7.49
N PHE A 128 -2.97 -2.78 8.00
CA PHE A 128 -2.72 -2.97 9.42
C PHE A 128 -1.59 -2.07 9.93
N GLY A 129 -0.47 -1.99 9.18
CA GLY A 129 0.63 -1.09 9.51
C GLY A 129 0.19 0.38 9.57
N LEU A 130 -0.57 0.84 8.58
CA LEU A 130 -1.13 2.20 8.54
C LEU A 130 -2.08 2.47 9.71
N ALA A 131 -3.00 1.55 10.01
CA ALA A 131 -3.93 1.69 11.13
C ALA A 131 -3.20 1.71 12.48
N SER A 132 -2.14 0.91 12.62
CA SER A 132 -1.35 0.82 13.86
C SER A 132 -0.68 2.14 14.23
N LEU A 133 -0.38 3.01 13.25
CA LEU A 133 0.13 4.37 13.49
C LEU A 133 -0.81 5.25 14.33
N CYS A 134 -2.12 4.96 14.32
CA CYS A 134 -3.12 5.71 15.09
C CYS A 134 -3.34 5.14 16.51
N SER A 135 -2.87 3.94 16.80
CA SER A 135 -3.01 3.30 18.12
C SER A 135 -1.77 3.56 18.98
N ALA A 136 -1.95 4.10 20.19
CA ALA A 136 -0.84 4.29 21.12
C ALA A 136 -0.28 2.94 21.61
N ARG A 137 -1.16 1.98 21.90
CA ARG A 137 -0.79 0.63 22.34
C ARG A 137 0.03 -0.10 21.29
N LEU A 138 -0.41 -0.10 20.03
CA LEU A 138 0.29 -0.82 18.96
C LEU A 138 1.62 -0.15 18.58
N ARG A 139 1.71 1.19 18.68
CA ARG A 139 2.98 1.89 18.53
C ARG A 139 4.00 1.52 19.61
N GLY A 140 3.55 1.30 20.85
CA GLY A 140 4.40 0.81 21.93
C GLY A 140 4.98 -0.59 21.69
N PHE A 141 4.34 -1.39 20.83
CA PHE A 141 4.84 -2.69 20.38
C PHE A 141 5.60 -2.63 19.05
N GLU A 142 5.97 -1.44 18.57
CA GLU A 142 6.66 -1.24 17.30
C GLU A 142 5.92 -1.83 16.08
N ALA A 143 4.60 -2.03 16.18
CA ALA A 143 3.81 -2.66 15.12
C ALA A 143 3.93 -1.98 13.74
N PRO A 144 3.95 -0.63 13.61
CA PRO A 144 4.18 0.01 12.31
C PRO A 144 5.55 -0.33 11.71
N MET A 145 6.58 -0.47 12.54
CA MET A 145 7.93 -0.80 12.10
C MET A 145 8.01 -2.27 11.68
N LEU A 146 7.48 -3.19 12.49
CA LEU A 146 7.45 -4.62 12.19
C LEU A 146 6.69 -4.91 10.89
N THR A 147 5.53 -4.28 10.69
CA THR A 147 4.74 -4.42 9.47
C THR A 147 5.47 -3.86 8.25
N ALA A 148 6.13 -2.71 8.37
CA ALA A 148 6.93 -2.14 7.29
C ALA A 148 8.12 -3.03 6.90
N VAL A 149 8.89 -3.53 7.87
CA VAL A 149 10.04 -4.42 7.61
C VAL A 149 9.60 -5.75 7.02
N THR A 150 8.53 -6.34 7.55
CA THR A 150 7.96 -7.60 7.03
C THR A 150 7.47 -7.41 5.60
N GLY A 151 6.73 -6.33 5.34
CA GLY A 151 6.25 -5.97 4.01
C GLY A 151 7.37 -5.71 3.01
N LEU A 152 8.41 -4.95 3.40
CA LEU A 152 9.59 -4.69 2.57
C LEU A 152 10.35 -5.98 2.23
N THR A 153 10.60 -6.82 3.22
CA THR A 153 11.31 -8.09 3.00
C THR A 153 10.50 -8.99 2.06
N GLY A 154 9.19 -9.10 2.29
CA GLY A 154 8.30 -9.89 1.46
C GLY A 154 8.26 -9.40 0.01
N ILE A 155 8.05 -8.10 -0.21
CA ILE A 155 7.92 -7.54 -1.55
C ILE A 155 9.25 -7.53 -2.32
N LEU A 156 10.38 -7.31 -1.64
CA LEU A 156 11.71 -7.44 -2.24
C LEU A 156 11.97 -8.88 -2.67
N SER A 157 11.60 -9.86 -1.84
CA SER A 157 11.71 -11.27 -2.19
C SER A 157 10.90 -11.60 -3.44
N VAL A 158 9.67 -11.07 -3.56
CA VAL A 158 8.84 -11.21 -4.76
C VAL A 158 9.53 -10.58 -5.97
N ILE A 159 9.99 -9.32 -5.88
CA ILE A 159 10.63 -8.62 -7.01
C ILE A 159 11.90 -9.34 -7.51
N VAL A 160 12.66 -9.97 -6.61
CA VAL A 160 13.92 -10.65 -6.96
C VAL A 160 13.67 -12.04 -7.56
N VAL A 161 12.68 -12.77 -7.06
CA VAL A 161 12.47 -14.19 -7.41
C VAL A 161 11.40 -14.38 -8.49
N HIS A 162 10.38 -13.53 -8.53
CA HIS A 162 9.22 -13.72 -9.39
C HIS A 162 9.45 -13.14 -10.79
N ASP A 163 9.23 -13.95 -11.82
CA ASP A 163 9.10 -13.47 -13.18
C ASP A 163 7.66 -12.97 -13.44
N PHE A 164 7.54 -11.70 -13.82
CA PHE A 164 6.26 -11.02 -14.06
C PHE A 164 5.67 -11.30 -15.45
N HIS A 165 6.33 -12.10 -16.29
CA HIS A 165 5.76 -12.56 -17.56
C HIS A 165 4.75 -13.69 -17.33
N LEU A 166 3.63 -13.61 -18.03
CA LEU A 166 2.58 -14.63 -17.97
C LEU A 166 3.10 -15.96 -18.51
N GLY A 167 2.89 -17.05 -17.75
CA GLY A 167 3.33 -18.40 -18.14
C GLY A 167 4.82 -18.67 -17.98
N ALA A 168 5.58 -17.78 -17.33
CA ALA A 168 6.98 -18.03 -17.03
C ALA A 168 7.14 -19.24 -16.09
N PRO A 169 8.18 -20.08 -16.28
CA PRO A 169 8.40 -21.27 -15.45
C PRO A 169 8.73 -20.94 -13.98
N LEU A 170 9.14 -19.70 -13.69
CA LEU A 170 9.40 -19.18 -12.34
C LEU A 170 8.23 -18.34 -11.79
N ALA A 171 7.03 -18.46 -12.35
CA ALA A 171 5.84 -17.82 -11.80
C ALA A 171 5.45 -18.50 -10.48
N LEU A 172 5.49 -17.74 -9.38
CA LEU A 172 5.05 -18.21 -8.07
C LEU A 172 3.51 -18.18 -8.03
N PRO A 173 2.81 -19.30 -7.80
CA PRO A 173 1.34 -19.35 -7.87
C PRO A 173 0.63 -18.33 -6.95
N PHE A 174 1.26 -17.99 -5.84
CA PHE A 174 0.73 -17.03 -4.86
C PHE A 174 0.71 -15.58 -5.37
N VAL A 175 1.59 -15.23 -6.31
CA VAL A 175 1.74 -13.88 -6.89
C VAL A 175 1.62 -13.85 -8.41
N GLU A 176 1.18 -14.94 -9.05
CA GLU A 176 1.12 -15.09 -10.51
C GLU A 176 0.36 -13.94 -11.22
N ALA A 177 -0.73 -13.44 -10.62
CA ALA A 177 -1.52 -12.34 -11.16
C ALA A 177 -1.04 -10.95 -10.69
N MET A 178 0.14 -10.87 -10.07
CA MET A 178 0.68 -9.63 -9.56
C MET A 178 1.38 -8.85 -10.66
N SER A 179 0.92 -7.62 -10.91
CA SER A 179 1.65 -6.71 -11.79
C SER A 179 2.93 -6.18 -11.13
N ILE A 180 3.97 -5.91 -11.94
CA ILE A 180 5.16 -5.18 -11.49
C ILE A 180 4.80 -3.80 -10.91
N TYR A 181 3.75 -3.15 -11.44
CA TYR A 181 3.24 -1.88 -10.93
C TYR A 181 2.67 -1.99 -9.52
N THR A 182 1.98 -3.09 -9.21
CA THR A 182 1.54 -3.42 -7.85
C THR A 182 2.75 -3.63 -6.94
N ALA A 183 3.76 -4.37 -7.40
CA ALA A 183 4.96 -4.63 -6.61
C ALA A 183 5.72 -3.35 -6.22
N LEU A 184 5.94 -2.47 -7.20
CA LEU A 184 6.60 -1.17 -6.98
C LEU A 184 5.76 -0.25 -6.09
N SER A 185 4.44 -0.28 -6.21
CA SER A 185 3.54 0.51 -5.36
C SER A 185 3.58 0.05 -3.90
N LEU A 186 3.52 -1.26 -3.66
CA LEU A 186 3.62 -1.84 -2.31
C LEU A 186 5.01 -1.60 -1.71
N LEU A 187 6.08 -1.78 -2.49
CA LEU A 187 7.45 -1.44 -2.07
C LEU A 187 7.53 0.01 -1.62
N THR A 188 7.04 0.94 -2.45
CA THR A 188 7.03 2.37 -2.14
C THR A 188 6.21 2.65 -0.87
N PHE A 189 5.06 1.99 -0.72
CA PHE A 189 4.21 2.17 0.46
C PHE A 189 4.91 1.70 1.74
N TYR A 190 5.55 0.53 1.74
CA TYR A 190 6.26 0.05 2.92
C TYR A 190 7.51 0.88 3.24
N VAL A 191 8.18 1.46 2.23
CA VAL A 191 9.24 2.47 2.46
C VAL A 191 8.65 3.69 3.17
N VAL A 192 7.52 4.23 2.68
CA VAL A 192 6.83 5.35 3.33
C VAL A 192 6.45 5.01 4.77
N LEU A 193 5.89 3.83 5.00
CA LEU A 193 5.49 3.36 6.33
C LEU A 193 6.71 3.24 7.25
N LEU A 194 7.82 2.68 6.78
CA LEU A 194 9.07 2.55 7.54
C LEU A 194 9.62 3.93 7.92
N LEU A 195 9.67 4.87 6.97
CA LEU A 195 10.15 6.23 7.21
C LEU A 195 9.27 6.95 8.25
N ILE A 196 7.96 6.75 8.21
CA ILE A 196 7.03 7.28 9.21
C ILE A 196 7.28 6.62 10.58
N ALA A 197 7.48 5.30 10.61
CA ALA A 197 7.69 4.56 11.85
C ALA A 197 9.02 4.90 12.54
N LEU A 198 10.08 5.17 11.76
CA LEU A 198 11.40 5.58 12.25
C LEU A 198 11.47 7.07 12.64
N ALA A 199 10.49 7.87 12.23
CA ALA A 199 10.47 9.28 12.60
C ALA A 199 10.44 9.41 14.13
N PRO A 200 11.26 10.30 14.73
CA PRO A 200 11.31 10.47 16.17
C PRO A 200 9.89 10.72 16.69
N SER A 201 9.35 9.74 17.42
CA SER A 201 8.10 9.94 18.12
C SER A 201 8.37 11.07 19.10
N HIS A 202 7.82 12.26 18.87
CA HIS A 202 7.82 13.29 19.90
C HIS A 202 7.30 12.61 21.15
N ALA A 203 8.20 12.41 22.12
CA ALA A 203 7.93 11.64 23.31
C ALA A 203 6.58 12.11 23.88
N PRO A 204 5.73 11.20 24.39
CA PRO A 204 4.58 11.64 25.16
C PRO A 204 5.15 12.62 26.19
N ARG A 205 4.73 13.89 26.13
CA ARG A 205 5.09 14.87 27.15
C ARG A 205 4.71 14.19 28.46
N ALA A 206 5.71 13.80 29.24
CA ALA A 206 5.58 13.25 30.57
C ALA A 206 5.12 14.35 31.54
N SER A 207 4.08 15.09 31.16
CA SER A 207 3.53 16.25 31.86
C SER A 207 2.15 15.97 32.44
N MET A 208 1.77 14.70 32.60
CA MET A 208 0.55 14.32 33.35
C MET A 208 0.85 13.42 34.56
N LEU A 209 2.10 13.41 35.04
CA LEU A 209 2.46 12.91 36.37
C LEU A 209 2.66 14.05 37.39
N SER A 210 2.06 15.22 37.14
CA SER A 210 2.13 16.39 38.04
C SER A 210 0.74 16.99 38.30
N LEU A 211 -0.26 16.14 38.53
CA LEU A 211 -1.50 16.50 39.22
C LEU A 211 -1.65 15.43 40.30
N GLY A 212 -0.89 15.53 41.39
CA GLY A 212 -1.29 16.21 42.63
C GLY A 212 -1.93 15.15 43.53
N ASP A 213 -1.26 14.60 44.54
CA ASP A 213 -0.81 15.24 45.80
C ASP A 213 -1.45 16.60 46.12
#